data_AF-A0A661VPX6-F1
#
_entry.id   AF-A0A661VPX6-F1
#
_cell.length_a   1.000
_cell.length_b   1.000
_cell.length_c   1.000
_cell.angle_alpha   90.00
_cell.angle_beta   90.00
_cell.angle_gamma   90.00
#
_symmetry.space_group_name_H-M   'P 1'
#
loop_
_entity.id
_entity.type
_entity.pdbx_description
1 polymer ?
#
loop_
_entity_poly.entity_id
_entity_poly.type
_entity_poly.pdbx_seq_one_letter_code
_entity_poly.pdbx_strand_id
1 'polypeptide(L)' 'MLLNDNCRKSGIEAVVATDFDGTLLRSDHTVSGRSRDTLKKLGEMNILRVIVTG' A
#
# COMPACT_ATOMS: atom_id res chain seq x y z
N MET A 1 -17.00 9.69 -24.70
CA MET A 1 -16.82 8.24 -24.42
C MET A 1 -16.09 8.15 -23.09
N LEU A 2 -16.84 8.02 -21.99
CA LEU A 2 -16.26 7.84 -20.66
C LEU A 2 -15.81 6.38 -20.57
N LEU A 3 -14.51 6.17 -20.38
CA LEU A 3 -13.98 4.83 -20.12
C LEU A 3 -14.63 4.31 -18.83
N ASN A 4 -15.33 3.18 -18.92
CA ASN A 4 -15.85 2.51 -17.73
C ASN A 4 -14.67 2.14 -16.84
N ASP A 5 -14.62 2.75 -15.65
CA ASP A 5 -13.56 2.61 -14.67
C ASP A 5 -13.68 1.26 -13.92
N ASN A 6 -13.55 0.17 -14.69
CA ASN A 6 -13.70 -1.21 -14.22
C ASN A 6 -12.52 -1.67 -13.31
N CYS A 7 -11.53 -0.81 -13.07
CA CYS A 7 -10.40 -1.09 -12.18
C CYS A 7 -10.73 -0.88 -10.70
N ARG A 8 -11.73 -0.07 -10.36
CA ARG A 8 -12.13 0.15 -8.96
C ARG A 8 -12.95 -1.04 -8.47
N LYS A 9 -12.33 -1.92 -7.67
CA LYS A 9 -13.12 -2.77 -6.77
C LYS A 9 -13.96 -1.86 -5.87
N SER A 10 -15.27 -2.09 -5.86
CA SER A 10 -16.21 -1.45 -4.92
C SER A 10 -15.67 -1.55 -3.49
N GLY A 11 -15.62 -0.41 -2.79
CA GLY A 11 -15.17 -0.32 -1.40
C GLY A 11 -13.67 -0.11 -1.18
N ILE A 12 -12.86 0.04 -2.23
CA ILE A 12 -11.45 0.49 -2.09
C ILE A 12 -11.37 1.98 -2.36
N GLU A 13 -10.92 2.74 -1.36
CA GLU A 13 -10.83 4.20 -1.45
C GLU A 13 -9.59 4.67 -2.23
N ALA A 14 -8.48 3.94 -2.09
CA ALA A 14 -7.22 4.23 -2.79
C ALA A 14 -6.30 3.01 -2.84
N VAL A 15 -5.24 3.11 -3.66
CA VAL A 15 -4.15 2.13 -3.75
C VAL A 15 -2.83 2.80 -3.44
N VAL A 16 -2.03 2.19 -2.56
CA VAL A 16 -0.64 2.56 -2.28
C VAL A 16 0.24 1.41 -2.74
N ALA A 17 1.07 1.64 -3.75
CA ALA A 17 2.11 0.72 -4.17
C ALA A 17 3.46 1.17 -3.61
N THR A 18 4.19 0.26 -2.96
CA THR A 18 5.52 0.55 -2.43
C THR A 18 6.48 -0.57 -2.79
N ASP A 19 7.71 -0.18 -3.13
CA ASP A 19 8.84 -1.10 -3.16
C ASP A 19 9.18 -1.58 -1.75
N PHE A 20 9.79 -2.77 -1.64
CA PHE A 20 10.08 -3.43 -0.37
C PHE A 20 11.53 -3.17 0.07
N ASP A 21 12.50 -3.65 -0.70
CA ASP A 21 13.92 -3.55 -0.40
C ASP A 21 14.41 -2.10 -0.57
N GLY A 22 15.03 -1.54 0.46
CA GLY A 22 15.56 -0.16 0.41
C GLY A 22 14.52 0.96 0.43
N THR A 23 13.21 0.63 0.42
CA THR A 23 12.11 1.59 0.54
C THR A 23 11.31 1.39 1.82
N LEU A 24 10.65 0.23 1.97
CA LEU A 24 9.87 -0.08 3.17
C LEU A 24 10.74 -0.73 4.26
N LEU A 25 11.76 -1.49 3.83
CA LEU A 25 12.78 -2.04 4.70
C LEU A 25 13.83 -0.99 5.02
N ARG A 26 14.16 -0.91 6.30
CA ARG A 26 15.36 -0.23 6.76
C ARG A 26 16.61 -1.01 6.33
N SER A 27 17.77 -0.39 6.48
CA SER A 27 19.07 -1.03 6.19
C SER A 27 19.35 -2.30 7.00
N ASP A 28 18.60 -2.54 8.09
CA ASP A 28 18.65 -3.76 8.91
C ASP A 28 17.63 -4.83 8.47
N HIS A 29 17.00 -4.66 7.30
CA HIS A 29 15.93 -5.53 6.78
C HIS A 29 14.72 -5.65 7.71
N THR A 30 14.45 -4.62 8.51
CA THR A 30 13.23 -4.54 9.33
C THR A 30 12.30 -3.42 8.87
N VAL A 31 11.01 -3.60 9.12
CA VAL A 31 10.01 -2.52 8.97
C VAL A 31 9.91 -1.78 10.30
N SER A 32 10.05 -0.45 10.28
CA SER A 32 9.95 0.36 11.49
C SER A 32 8.54 0.24 12.13
N GLY A 33 8.47 0.37 13.47
CA GLY A 33 7.17 0.38 14.18
C GLY A 33 6.21 1.43 13.64
N ARG A 34 6.72 2.63 13.32
CA ARG A 34 5.96 3.72 12.68
C ARG A 34 5.39 3.29 11.32
N SER A 35 6.19 2.71 10.44
CA SER A 35 5.74 2.25 9.11
C SER A 35 4.67 1.17 9.25
N ARG A 36 4.84 0.23 10.19
CA ARG A 36 3.85 -0.79 10.50
C ARG A 36 2.53 -0.20 10.97
N ASP A 37 2.57 0.78 11.86
CA ASP A 37 1.35 1.43 12.37
C ASP A 37 0.64 2.26 11.29
N THR A 38 1.40 2.91 10.41
CA THR A 38 0.86 3.56 9.21
C THR A 38 0.17 2.57 8.28
N LEU A 39 0.81 1.42 7.98
CA LEU A 39 0.20 0.39 7.14
C LEU A 39 -1.10 -0.16 7.74
N LYS A 40 -1.21 -0.27 9.08
CA LYS A 40 -2.45 -0.65 9.76
C LYS A 40 -3.56 0.38 9.55
N LYS A 41 -3.27 1.67 9.82
CA LYS A 41 -4.24 2.77 9.62
C LYS A 41 -4.75 2.84 8.19
N LEU A 42 -3.86 2.65 7.20
CA LEU A 42 -4.27 2.59 5.80
C LEU A 42 -5.26 1.45 5.54
N GLY A 43 -5.07 0.29 6.18
CA GLY A 43 -6.03 -0.82 6.09
C GLY A 43 -7.39 -0.49 6.70
N GLU A 44 -7.42 0.21 7.84
CA GLU A 44 -8.66 0.68 8.49
C GLU A 44 -9.43 1.70 7.62
N MET A 45 -8.73 2.42 6.74
CA MET A 45 -9.30 3.37 5.78
C MET A 45 -9.73 2.74 4.45
N ASN A 46 -9.76 1.40 4.36
CA ASN A 46 -10.01 0.66 3.10
C ASN A 46 -9.06 1.04 1.96
N ILE A 47 -7.81 1.37 2.29
CA ILE A 47 -6.75 1.61 1.31
C ILE A 47 -6.01 0.30 1.06
N LEU A 48 -5.99 -0.11 -0.21
CA LEU A 48 -5.24 -1.28 -0.64
C LEU A 48 -3.74 -0.95 -0.64
N ARG A 49 -2.95 -1.77 0.04
CA ARG A 49 -1.49 -1.64 0.11
C ARG A 49 -0.89 -2.77 -0.70
N VAL A 50 -0.16 -2.44 -1.77
CA VAL A 50 0.50 -3.38 -2.66
C VAL A 50 1.99 -3.26 -2.45
N ILE A 51 2.65 -4.38 -2.15
CA ILE A 51 4.12 -4.44 -2.13
C ILE A 51 4.56 -4.96 -3.49
N VAL A 52 5.42 -4.19 -4.16
CA VAL A 52 5.99 -4.52 -5.46
C VAL A 52 7.48 -4.69 -5.25
N THR A 53 7.96 -5.93 -5.23
CA THR A 53 9.38 -6.26 -5.05
C THR A 53 9.85 -7.11 -6.22
N GLY A 54 11.15 -7.02 -6.54
CA GLY A 54 11.80 -7.80 -7.60
C GLY A 54 12.17 -9.22 -7.18
#